data_AF-A0A3B6QIY4-F1
#
_entry.id   AF-A0A3B6QIY4-F1
#
_cell.length_a   1.000
_cell.length_b   1.000
_cell.length_c   1.000
_cell.angle_alpha   90.00
_cell.angle_beta   90.00
_cell.angle_gamma   90.00
#
_symmetry.space_group_name_H-M   'P 1'
#
loop_
_entity.id
_entity.type
_entity.pdbx_description
1 polymer ?
#
loop_
_entity_poly.entity_id
_entity_poly.type
_entity_poly.pdbx_seq_one_letter_code
_entity_poly.pdbx_strand_id
1 'polypeptide(L)'
;MAGLTSDSDDNDKFEWESDGEAAPSSAPTLRNLDAPGPSTLNSNGWANGEATSTSLVEEYVTMGFPKDMVVKGIKEIGHNDVNALLELLLTYKALGDEGALGDCSTSGCACPNVQDDDDDDLDSDNWDNDNDTGGREHNSDSSGDEDFLKEMSAKDEKINLLVDMGFSEDEANMAMTTCGVDADLCVLVDSISASRVAGDCHSRNLFDDQVMDRCFDSFGEREKARLMEERKKKRKRYGGGSHGNRSSLDGSDDEQMHLPNPMVGFNLPGYRRPSVMRMLPQQAIGPPFFYYENVARTPRGVWETISRFLYDIEPEFVDSMHLSAAARKRGYIHNLPIENRSPLLPLPPKTIFEAFPHYKKWWPSWDPRRQLNCLQTTVASAKTTERIQCLLARSSNPPPPSVQKYVIDECRKWNLVWVGKNKVAPLEPNEVEYLLGFPRDHTRGVGKTERYKSLGNSFHVDTVAYHLSVLRDMFPNGVSVLSLFTGIGGGEVALHRLGIHMRAVVSVEIGEANRRILRGWWDQTQTGTLIEVADVKSLTPDIIASYVGRFGGFDLVIGGSPCNNLAGSNRHHRDGLEGEQSSLFYHYFRILDVVKSAMARM
;
A
#
# COMPACT_ATOMS: atom_id res chain seq x y z
N MET A 1 18.45 -27.87 78.71
CA MET A 1 19.65 -27.24 78.11
C MET A 1 19.16 -26.71 76.77
N ALA A 2 18.85 -25.43 76.53
CA ALA A 2 19.47 -24.15 76.96
C ALA A 2 20.90 -23.99 76.39
N GLY A 3 21.26 -22.95 75.63
CA GLY A 3 20.52 -21.79 75.06
C GLY A 3 21.11 -21.38 73.68
N LEU A 4 20.94 -20.17 73.10
CA LEU A 4 20.16 -18.97 73.48
C LEU A 4 19.84 -18.13 72.19
N THR A 5 19.72 -16.79 72.24
CA THR A 5 19.23 -15.89 71.15
C THR A 5 20.01 -14.56 71.02
N SER A 6 20.04 -13.96 69.82
CA SER A 6 20.20 -12.52 69.43
C SER A 6 20.52 -12.48 67.91
N ASP A 7 19.97 -11.69 66.99
CA ASP A 7 19.29 -10.38 66.90
C ASP A 7 20.16 -9.17 66.47
N SER A 8 19.65 -8.50 65.41
CA SER A 8 19.66 -7.07 65.03
C SER A 8 20.96 -6.26 64.78
N ASP A 9 21.06 -5.81 63.53
CA ASP A 9 21.05 -4.40 63.05
C ASP A 9 22.14 -3.37 63.40
N ASP A 10 22.60 -2.73 62.31
CA ASP A 10 22.90 -1.32 62.03
C ASP A 10 23.66 -0.38 63.00
N ASN A 11 24.33 0.60 62.38
CA ASN A 11 25.30 1.49 62.99
C ASN A 11 24.68 2.88 63.30
N ASP A 12 24.63 3.25 64.58
CA ASP A 12 23.88 4.40 65.09
C ASP A 12 24.74 5.68 65.29
N LYS A 13 24.17 6.85 64.96
CA LYS A 13 24.53 8.21 65.45
C LYS A 13 25.94 8.81 65.18
N PHE A 14 26.19 10.12 65.41
CA PHE A 14 25.38 11.28 65.88
C PHE A 14 25.50 12.39 64.78
N GLU A 15 24.52 13.22 64.38
CA GLU A 15 23.43 13.97 65.07
C GLU A 15 23.92 15.18 65.92
N TRP A 16 23.34 16.39 65.92
CA TRP A 16 22.32 17.08 65.06
C TRP A 16 23.00 18.32 64.40
N GLU A 17 22.53 19.58 64.21
CA GLU A 17 21.34 20.43 64.48
C GLU A 17 21.33 21.53 63.37
N SER A 18 20.31 22.27 62.94
CA SER A 18 18.82 22.31 63.04
C SER A 18 18.34 23.10 61.75
N ASP A 19 17.15 23.66 61.48
CA ASP A 19 15.87 23.91 62.17
C ASP A 19 14.75 24.21 61.11
N GLY A 20 13.51 24.52 61.54
CA GLY A 20 12.50 25.26 60.74
C GLY A 20 11.41 24.44 60.03
N GLU A 21 10.17 24.49 60.54
CA GLU A 21 9.00 23.75 60.03
C GLU A 21 8.19 24.42 58.91
N ALA A 22 7.29 23.61 58.33
CA ALA A 22 5.94 23.92 57.80
C ALA A 22 5.74 24.08 56.27
N ALA A 23 4.93 23.14 55.74
CA ALA A 23 4.21 23.18 54.46
C ALA A 23 2.72 23.61 54.73
N PRO A 24 1.78 23.75 53.76
CA PRO A 24 1.83 23.24 52.37
C PRO A 24 1.11 24.07 51.24
N SER A 25 1.20 23.54 50.01
CA SER A 25 0.15 23.51 48.97
C SER A 25 -0.02 24.66 47.95
N SER A 26 -0.46 24.24 46.74
CA SER A 26 -1.23 24.96 45.71
C SER A 26 -0.65 26.14 44.90
N ALA A 27 -0.28 25.84 43.64
CA ALA A 27 -0.39 26.67 42.42
C ALA A 27 0.38 28.03 42.34
N PRO A 28 0.59 28.53 41.11
CA PRO A 28 -0.13 29.75 40.74
C PRO A 28 -0.63 29.80 39.28
N THR A 29 -1.49 30.78 38.98
CA THR A 29 -1.98 31.12 37.63
C THR A 29 -1.67 32.58 37.26
N LEU A 30 -1.71 32.86 35.95
CA LEU A 30 -1.60 34.14 35.23
C LEU A 30 -1.63 35.46 36.03
N ARG A 31 -0.79 36.43 35.59
CA ARG A 31 -1.29 37.69 34.98
C ARG A 31 -0.22 38.49 34.23
N ASN A 32 -0.70 39.36 33.33
CA ASN A 32 0.06 40.36 32.57
C ASN A 32 0.41 41.56 33.47
N LEU A 33 1.26 42.48 32.98
CA LEU A 33 0.98 43.92 32.96
C LEU A 33 2.01 44.71 32.11
N ASP A 34 1.56 45.80 31.50
CA ASP A 34 2.35 46.77 30.73
C ASP A 34 2.92 47.91 31.60
N ALA A 35 3.97 48.59 31.08
CA ALA A 35 4.29 50.03 31.18
C ALA A 35 4.27 50.74 32.58
N PRO A 36 5.26 51.63 32.89
CA PRO A 36 5.47 52.87 32.12
C PRO A 36 6.93 53.37 32.01
N GLY A 37 7.15 54.47 31.30
CA GLY A 37 8.44 55.18 31.22
C GLY A 37 8.29 56.72 31.37
N PRO A 38 9.40 57.47 31.44
CA PRO A 38 9.42 58.92 31.18
C PRO A 38 10.65 59.39 30.34
N SER A 39 10.78 60.65 29.87
CA SER A 39 9.84 61.63 29.29
C SER A 39 10.61 62.90 28.87
N THR A 40 10.29 63.52 27.71
CA THR A 40 10.28 64.98 27.41
C THR A 40 10.04 65.20 25.90
N LEU A 41 8.95 65.79 25.41
CA LEU A 41 8.47 67.20 25.45
C LEU A 41 9.12 68.16 24.42
N ASN A 42 8.41 68.43 23.32
CA ASN A 42 7.94 69.78 22.95
C ASN A 42 6.87 69.73 21.84
N SER A 43 6.22 70.87 21.54
CA SER A 43 4.88 70.95 20.93
C SER A 43 4.81 71.74 19.61
N ASN A 44 3.85 71.39 18.73
CA ASN A 44 2.78 72.28 18.21
C ASN A 44 2.18 71.80 16.86
N GLY A 45 0.90 72.15 16.63
CA GLY A 45 0.46 72.65 15.31
C GLY A 45 -0.13 71.68 14.29
N TRP A 46 -1.44 71.83 14.03
CA TRP A 46 -2.18 71.37 12.84
C TRP A 46 -1.47 71.66 11.50
N ALA A 47 -1.50 70.72 10.53
CA ALA A 47 -2.15 70.87 9.21
C ALA A 47 -1.59 69.92 8.11
N ASN A 48 -2.41 69.72 7.07
CA ASN A 48 -2.23 68.94 5.83
C ASN A 48 -0.83 68.95 5.20
N GLY A 49 -0.40 67.81 4.64
CA GLY A 49 0.79 67.74 3.75
C GLY A 49 1.07 66.33 3.19
N GLU A 50 0.71 66.10 1.92
CA GLU A 50 0.99 64.86 1.17
C GLU A 50 2.37 64.96 0.46
N ALA A 51 3.45 64.41 1.05
CA ALA A 51 4.75 64.22 0.36
C ALA A 51 5.82 63.41 1.15
N THR A 52 5.92 62.09 0.97
CA THR A 52 7.16 61.30 1.24
C THR A 52 7.21 60.00 0.42
N SER A 53 7.25 60.08 -0.90
CA SER A 53 7.44 58.90 -1.80
C SER A 53 8.79 58.87 -2.53
N THR A 54 9.49 60.00 -2.60
CA THR A 54 10.79 60.13 -3.32
C THR A 54 11.99 59.65 -2.52
N SER A 55 12.05 59.98 -1.22
CA SER A 55 13.23 59.71 -0.37
C SER A 55 13.65 58.24 -0.34
N LEU A 56 12.68 57.31 -0.25
CA LEU A 56 12.97 55.88 -0.18
C LEU A 56 13.54 55.35 -1.50
N VAL A 57 13.05 55.84 -2.64
CA VAL A 57 13.53 55.41 -3.96
C VAL A 57 15.00 55.80 -4.17
N GLU A 58 15.39 56.98 -3.70
CA GLU A 58 16.78 57.46 -3.82
C GLU A 58 17.74 56.67 -2.93
N GLU A 59 17.31 56.24 -1.75
CA GLU A 59 18.10 55.40 -0.84
C GLU A 59 18.47 54.04 -1.44
N TYR A 60 17.50 53.27 -1.97
CA TYR A 60 17.79 51.98 -2.62
C TYR A 60 18.56 52.14 -3.95
N VAL A 61 18.36 53.24 -4.68
CA VAL A 61 19.17 53.55 -5.87
C VAL A 61 20.62 53.88 -5.49
N THR A 62 20.85 54.59 -4.38
CA THR A 62 22.21 54.80 -3.82
C THR A 62 22.86 53.50 -3.35
N MET A 63 22.08 52.51 -2.89
CA MET A 63 22.55 51.14 -2.61
C MET A 63 22.79 50.29 -3.88
N GLY A 64 22.62 50.85 -5.09
CA GLY A 64 22.99 50.20 -6.35
C GLY A 64 21.92 49.29 -6.97
N PHE A 65 20.64 49.51 -6.64
CA PHE A 65 19.51 48.86 -7.33
C PHE A 65 18.97 49.73 -8.47
N PRO A 66 18.55 49.15 -9.62
CA PRO A 66 17.93 49.90 -10.72
C PRO A 66 16.65 50.63 -10.28
N LYS A 67 16.49 51.90 -10.67
CA LYS A 67 15.40 52.77 -10.18
C LYS A 67 14.01 52.28 -10.59
N ASP A 68 13.90 51.67 -11.76
CA ASP A 68 12.72 50.98 -12.28
C ASP A 68 12.36 49.74 -11.44
N MET A 69 13.35 48.93 -11.06
CA MET A 69 13.17 47.75 -10.20
C MET A 69 12.71 48.15 -8.79
N VAL A 70 13.30 49.21 -8.22
CA VAL A 70 12.89 49.80 -6.93
C VAL A 70 11.44 50.29 -6.97
N VAL A 71 11.06 51.05 -8.00
CA VAL A 71 9.68 51.54 -8.18
C VAL A 71 8.69 50.39 -8.39
N LYS A 72 9.08 49.32 -9.09
CA LYS A 72 8.26 48.12 -9.27
C LYS A 72 7.99 47.41 -7.93
N GLY A 73 9.04 47.10 -7.15
CA GLY A 73 8.88 46.42 -5.85
C GLY A 73 8.03 47.22 -4.85
N ILE A 74 8.20 48.55 -4.82
CA ILE A 74 7.37 49.46 -4.00
C ILE A 74 5.89 49.40 -4.40
N LYS A 75 5.58 49.22 -5.69
CA LYS A 75 4.20 49.08 -6.19
C LYS A 75 3.57 47.74 -5.82
N GLU A 76 4.38 46.70 -5.60
CA GLU A 76 3.92 45.33 -5.33
C GLU A 76 3.76 45.04 -3.83
N ILE A 77 4.63 45.59 -2.97
CA ILE A 77 4.57 45.40 -1.51
C ILE A 77 3.96 46.60 -0.77
N GLY A 78 4.08 47.82 -1.33
CA GLY A 78 3.69 49.06 -0.67
C GLY A 78 4.76 49.63 0.28
N HIS A 79 4.54 50.86 0.76
CA HIS A 79 5.55 51.66 1.45
C HIS A 79 5.89 51.25 2.90
N ASN A 80 5.32 50.16 3.43
CA ASN A 80 5.27 49.90 4.88
C ASN A 80 6.22 48.81 5.41
N ASP A 81 6.93 48.06 4.55
CA ASP A 81 7.91 47.06 4.99
C ASP A 81 9.22 47.17 4.19
N VAL A 82 10.23 47.74 4.87
CA VAL A 82 11.58 48.02 4.36
C VAL A 82 12.38 46.72 4.14
N ASN A 83 12.13 45.68 4.96
CA ASN A 83 12.83 44.40 4.85
C ASN A 83 12.24 43.55 3.72
N ALA A 84 10.91 43.46 3.63
CA ALA A 84 10.25 42.73 2.55
C ALA A 84 10.58 43.32 1.17
N LEU A 85 10.70 44.66 1.07
CA LEU A 85 11.17 45.33 -0.15
C LEU A 85 12.62 44.96 -0.49
N LEU A 86 13.53 44.92 0.49
CA LEU A 86 14.94 44.57 0.24
C LEU A 86 15.08 43.12 -0.25
N GLU A 87 14.40 42.16 0.37
CA GLU A 87 14.38 40.76 -0.07
C GLU A 87 13.82 40.59 -1.48
N LEU A 88 12.75 41.32 -1.84
CA LEU A 88 12.21 41.31 -3.20
C LEU A 88 13.19 41.88 -4.23
N LEU A 89 13.91 42.96 -3.89
CA LEU A 89 14.91 43.56 -4.78
C LEU A 89 16.16 42.68 -4.94
N LEU A 90 16.59 41.98 -3.89
CA LEU A 90 17.64 40.95 -3.97
C LEU A 90 17.18 39.77 -4.84
N THR A 91 15.92 39.35 -4.70
CA THR A 91 15.32 38.29 -5.55
C THR A 91 15.27 38.70 -7.02
N TYR A 92 14.82 39.92 -7.33
CA TYR A 92 14.83 40.43 -8.71
C TYR A 92 16.24 40.64 -9.29
N LYS A 93 17.24 40.91 -8.45
CA LYS A 93 18.64 40.94 -8.88
C LYS A 93 19.18 39.54 -9.18
N ALA A 94 18.85 38.54 -8.37
CA ALA A 94 19.25 37.15 -8.59
C ALA A 94 18.59 36.51 -9.83
N LEU A 95 17.36 36.93 -10.17
CA LEU A 95 16.64 36.50 -11.38
C LEU A 95 17.07 37.26 -12.65
N GLY A 96 17.95 38.27 -12.54
CA GLY A 96 18.36 39.13 -13.65
C GLY A 96 19.69 38.78 -14.32
N ASP A 97 20.42 37.78 -13.81
CA ASP A 97 21.78 37.40 -14.28
C ASP A 97 21.79 36.14 -15.18
N GLU A 98 20.61 35.55 -15.44
CA GLU A 98 20.43 34.39 -16.34
C GLU A 98 19.55 34.80 -17.55
N GLY A 99 20.15 34.92 -18.73
CA GLY A 99 19.42 35.10 -20.00
C GLY A 99 19.76 36.33 -20.83
N ALA A 100 20.98 36.41 -21.36
CA ALA A 100 21.35 37.37 -22.39
C ALA A 100 21.48 36.72 -23.78
N LEU A 101 20.43 36.81 -24.62
CA LEU A 101 20.48 36.77 -26.10
C LEU A 101 19.05 36.82 -26.73
N GLY A 102 18.83 37.70 -27.73
CA GLY A 102 17.74 37.56 -28.71
C GLY A 102 16.58 38.58 -28.64
N ASP A 103 16.71 39.70 -29.35
CA ASP A 103 15.60 40.63 -29.63
C ASP A 103 14.57 40.07 -30.63
N CYS A 104 13.28 40.40 -30.44
CA CYS A 104 12.40 40.75 -31.57
C CYS A 104 11.11 41.54 -31.15
N SER A 105 11.11 42.81 -31.52
CA SER A 105 10.01 43.78 -31.76
C SER A 105 8.53 43.45 -31.50
N THR A 106 7.84 44.46 -30.96
CA THR A 106 6.39 44.57 -30.71
C THR A 106 5.47 44.48 -31.94
N SER A 107 4.24 43.96 -31.77
CA SER A 107 3.09 44.30 -32.64
C SER A 107 1.71 44.14 -31.96
N GLY A 108 0.88 45.18 -32.05
CA GLY A 108 -0.55 45.06 -32.45
C GLY A 108 -1.59 44.36 -31.57
N CYS A 109 -2.14 45.09 -30.58
CA CYS A 109 -3.57 45.19 -30.19
C CYS A 109 -4.57 43.99 -30.14
N ALA A 110 -5.40 44.06 -29.08
CA ALA A 110 -6.81 43.66 -28.97
C ALA A 110 -7.18 42.19 -28.63
N CYS A 111 -8.04 42.05 -27.61
CA CYS A 111 -8.75 40.82 -27.23
C CYS A 111 -10.04 40.65 -28.05
N PRO A 112 -10.61 39.43 -28.13
CA PRO A 112 -11.75 39.18 -27.25
C PRO A 112 -11.91 37.74 -26.70
N ASN A 113 -12.65 37.64 -25.59
CA ASN A 113 -13.47 36.55 -25.05
C ASN A 113 -13.25 35.08 -25.48
N VAL A 114 -13.03 34.26 -24.43
CA VAL A 114 -13.77 33.01 -24.09
C VAL A 114 -14.05 32.01 -25.21
N GLN A 115 -13.34 30.89 -25.14
CA GLN A 115 -13.96 29.57 -25.16
C GLN A 115 -13.26 28.67 -24.14
N ASP A 116 -14.03 27.81 -23.49
CA ASP A 116 -13.52 26.72 -22.66
C ASP A 116 -12.95 25.61 -23.55
N ASP A 117 -11.94 24.88 -23.07
CA ASP A 117 -11.87 23.42 -23.18
C ASP A 117 -10.83 22.90 -22.18
N ASP A 118 -11.23 21.95 -21.33
CA ASP A 118 -10.33 21.14 -20.51
C ASP A 118 -9.77 20.00 -21.39
N ASP A 119 -8.48 19.71 -21.31
CA ASP A 119 -8.01 18.51 -20.59
C ASP A 119 -6.48 18.41 -20.56
N ASP A 120 -5.95 17.84 -19.46
CA ASP A 120 -4.67 17.13 -19.52
C ASP A 120 -4.94 15.72 -20.05
N ASP A 121 -4.00 15.13 -20.77
CA ASP A 121 -3.41 13.91 -20.22
C ASP A 121 -1.95 13.72 -20.65
N LEU A 122 -1.26 12.91 -19.85
CA LEU A 122 0.14 12.54 -20.04
C LEU A 122 0.19 11.21 -20.81
N ASP A 123 1.24 11.02 -21.60
CA ASP A 123 1.95 9.74 -21.51
C ASP A 123 3.45 9.90 -21.78
N SER A 124 4.23 8.96 -21.23
CA SER A 124 5.70 9.07 -21.12
C SER A 124 6.34 7.70 -21.23
N ASP A 125 6.41 7.16 -22.45
CA ASP A 125 7.14 5.92 -22.72
C ASP A 125 8.67 6.12 -22.82
N ASN A 126 9.39 5.03 -22.57
CA ASN A 126 10.81 5.02 -22.22
C ASN A 126 11.73 4.76 -23.44
N TRP A 127 13.02 5.10 -23.33
CA TRP A 127 14.08 4.71 -24.27
C TRP A 127 14.30 3.17 -24.30
N ASP A 128 15.06 2.54 -25.21
CA ASP A 128 16.05 3.00 -26.20
C ASP A 128 16.00 2.13 -27.48
N ASN A 129 16.43 2.66 -28.64
CA ASN A 129 17.42 1.99 -29.52
C ASN A 129 18.01 2.93 -30.59
N ASP A 130 19.21 2.62 -31.08
CA ASP A 130 20.04 3.53 -31.88
C ASP A 130 20.12 3.24 -33.40
N ASN A 131 20.36 4.32 -34.15
CA ASN A 131 21.16 4.45 -35.38
C ASN A 131 20.60 4.21 -36.82
N ASP A 132 20.44 5.34 -37.51
CA ASP A 132 21.10 5.74 -38.79
C ASP A 132 20.42 5.68 -40.18
N THR A 133 20.28 6.90 -40.73
CA THR A 133 20.37 7.32 -42.15
C THR A 133 19.33 6.89 -43.22
N GLY A 134 18.59 7.88 -43.73
CA GLY A 134 18.62 8.17 -45.19
C GLY A 134 17.31 8.55 -45.90
N GLY A 135 17.19 9.82 -46.34
CA GLY A 135 16.32 10.20 -47.47
C GLY A 135 15.23 11.27 -47.20
N ARG A 136 15.08 12.21 -48.13
CA ARG A 136 13.89 13.07 -48.34
C ARG A 136 13.05 12.45 -49.49
N GLU A 137 11.81 12.82 -49.85
CA GLU A 137 11.15 14.16 -49.94
C GLU A 137 9.62 14.12 -49.68
N HIS A 138 8.97 15.27 -49.88
CA HIS A 138 7.58 15.66 -49.53
C HIS A 138 6.47 15.10 -50.44
N ASN A 139 5.34 14.60 -49.88
CA ASN A 139 4.05 15.34 -49.79
C ASN A 139 2.77 14.50 -49.50
N SER A 140 1.81 15.18 -48.85
CA SER A 140 0.32 15.03 -48.88
C SER A 140 -0.37 13.72 -48.46
N ASP A 141 -0.96 13.78 -47.27
CA ASP A 141 -2.36 13.45 -46.87
C ASP A 141 -3.05 12.09 -47.20
N SER A 142 -3.80 11.63 -46.18
CA SER A 142 -4.86 10.59 -46.22
C SER A 142 -4.43 9.12 -46.35
N SER A 143 -4.21 8.44 -45.21
CA SER A 143 -3.99 6.98 -45.16
C SER A 143 -4.79 6.22 -44.08
N GLY A 144 -5.62 6.88 -43.27
CA GLY A 144 -6.27 6.26 -42.10
C GLY A 144 -7.27 5.14 -42.42
N ASP A 145 -7.98 5.25 -43.55
CA ASP A 145 -8.99 4.26 -43.98
C ASP A 145 -8.40 3.10 -44.80
N GLU A 146 -7.22 3.31 -45.43
CA GLU A 146 -6.57 2.31 -46.30
C GLU A 146 -6.11 1.08 -45.50
N ASP A 147 -5.43 1.28 -44.36
CA ASP A 147 -4.92 0.17 -43.56
C ASP A 147 -6.02 -0.65 -42.88
N PHE A 148 -7.15 -0.03 -42.49
CA PHE A 148 -8.30 -0.75 -41.92
C PHE A 148 -9.00 -1.65 -42.96
N LEU A 149 -9.17 -1.16 -44.20
CA LEU A 149 -9.71 -1.95 -45.31
C LEU A 149 -8.78 -3.12 -45.68
N LYS A 150 -7.48 -2.90 -45.61
CA LYS A 150 -6.42 -3.89 -45.86
C LYS A 150 -6.34 -4.95 -44.76
N GLU A 151 -6.56 -4.58 -43.51
CA GLU A 151 -6.66 -5.52 -42.38
C GLU A 151 -7.91 -6.43 -42.49
N MET A 152 -9.05 -5.90 -43.00
CA MET A 152 -10.20 -6.75 -43.31
C MET A 152 -9.95 -7.67 -44.51
N SER A 153 -9.36 -7.15 -45.60
CA SER A 153 -8.97 -7.95 -46.78
C SER A 153 -8.10 -9.16 -46.40
N ALA A 154 -7.13 -8.96 -45.51
CA ALA A 154 -6.23 -10.03 -45.05
C ALA A 154 -6.92 -11.10 -44.18
N LYS A 155 -8.00 -10.75 -43.46
CA LYS A 155 -8.81 -11.71 -42.70
C LYS A 155 -9.64 -12.57 -43.65
N ASP A 156 -10.32 -11.94 -44.60
CA ASP A 156 -11.18 -12.62 -45.56
C ASP A 156 -10.37 -13.59 -46.44
N GLU A 157 -9.15 -13.22 -46.87
CA GLU A 157 -8.25 -14.13 -47.60
C GLU A 157 -7.84 -15.36 -46.76
N LYS A 158 -7.47 -15.18 -45.48
CA LYS A 158 -7.14 -16.31 -44.59
C LYS A 158 -8.34 -17.23 -44.32
N ILE A 159 -9.54 -16.67 -44.16
CA ILE A 159 -10.77 -17.44 -43.93
C ILE A 159 -11.11 -18.26 -45.19
N ASN A 160 -11.05 -17.67 -46.38
CA ASN A 160 -11.28 -18.39 -47.63
C ASN A 160 -10.27 -19.54 -47.84
N LEU A 161 -8.99 -19.34 -47.51
CA LEU A 161 -7.98 -20.42 -47.57
C LEU A 161 -8.30 -21.59 -46.63
N LEU A 162 -8.82 -21.33 -45.42
CA LEU A 162 -9.25 -22.39 -44.50
C LEU A 162 -10.52 -23.12 -44.99
N VAL A 163 -11.45 -22.40 -45.63
CA VAL A 163 -12.64 -22.99 -46.24
C VAL A 163 -12.29 -23.87 -47.45
N ASP A 164 -11.36 -23.43 -48.31
CA ASP A 164 -10.83 -24.23 -49.43
C ASP A 164 -10.07 -25.49 -48.94
N MET A 165 -9.49 -25.45 -47.73
CA MET A 165 -8.91 -26.62 -47.06
C MET A 165 -9.94 -27.58 -46.44
N GLY A 166 -11.24 -27.26 -46.48
CA GLY A 166 -12.32 -28.13 -45.99
C GLY A 166 -12.72 -27.92 -44.52
N PHE A 167 -12.42 -26.77 -43.94
CA PHE A 167 -12.97 -26.33 -42.66
C PHE A 167 -14.26 -25.51 -42.87
N SER A 168 -15.14 -25.43 -41.87
CA SER A 168 -16.30 -24.54 -41.97
C SER A 168 -15.89 -23.08 -41.74
N GLU A 169 -16.68 -22.15 -42.28
CA GLU A 169 -16.49 -20.72 -42.07
C GLU A 169 -16.59 -20.36 -40.57
N ASP A 170 -17.46 -21.02 -39.81
CA ASP A 170 -17.55 -20.88 -38.34
C ASP A 170 -16.26 -21.34 -37.64
N GLU A 171 -15.69 -22.47 -38.05
CA GLU A 171 -14.43 -22.99 -37.47
C GLU A 171 -13.24 -22.08 -37.79
N ALA A 172 -13.16 -21.57 -39.01
CA ALA A 172 -12.14 -20.61 -39.43
C ALA A 172 -12.25 -19.30 -38.63
N ASN A 173 -13.46 -18.75 -38.46
CA ASN A 173 -13.70 -17.56 -37.65
C ASN A 173 -13.39 -17.78 -36.16
N MET A 174 -13.77 -18.92 -35.59
CA MET A 174 -13.42 -19.26 -34.19
C MET A 174 -11.90 -19.39 -34.00
N ALA A 175 -11.19 -19.99 -34.95
CA ALA A 175 -9.73 -20.09 -34.90
C ALA A 175 -9.05 -18.72 -35.02
N MET A 176 -9.46 -17.87 -35.96
CA MET A 176 -8.98 -16.49 -36.08
C MET A 176 -9.23 -15.66 -34.81
N THR A 177 -10.39 -15.84 -34.18
CA THR A 177 -10.75 -15.19 -32.90
C THR A 177 -9.92 -15.70 -31.72
N THR A 178 -9.48 -16.96 -31.76
CA THR A 178 -8.74 -17.61 -30.65
C THR A 178 -7.22 -17.43 -30.76
N CYS A 179 -6.67 -17.47 -31.98
CA CYS A 179 -5.23 -17.40 -32.24
C CYS A 179 -4.74 -16.01 -32.64
N GLY A 180 -5.65 -15.10 -33.01
CA GLY A 180 -5.34 -13.76 -33.50
C GLY A 180 -5.21 -13.68 -35.02
N VAL A 181 -5.41 -12.47 -35.54
CA VAL A 181 -5.46 -12.17 -36.99
C VAL A 181 -4.15 -12.50 -37.69
N ASP A 182 -3.02 -12.21 -37.05
CA ASP A 182 -1.68 -12.37 -37.62
C ASP A 182 -1.13 -13.81 -37.54
N ALA A 183 -1.86 -14.74 -36.92
CA ALA A 183 -1.45 -16.13 -36.76
C ALA A 183 -1.13 -16.82 -38.11
N ASP A 184 -0.11 -17.68 -38.10
CA ASP A 184 0.25 -18.50 -39.26
C ASP A 184 -0.87 -19.51 -39.57
N LEU A 185 -1.08 -19.81 -40.86
CA LEU A 185 -2.10 -20.74 -41.33
C LEU A 185 -1.97 -22.13 -40.67
N CYS A 186 -0.75 -22.59 -40.38
CA CYS A 186 -0.50 -23.85 -39.70
C CYS A 186 -1.07 -23.86 -38.28
N VAL A 187 -0.93 -22.75 -37.54
CA VAL A 187 -1.44 -22.62 -36.16
C VAL A 187 -2.97 -22.60 -36.13
N LEU A 188 -3.59 -21.96 -37.12
CA LEU A 188 -5.04 -21.94 -37.30
C LEU A 188 -5.58 -23.35 -37.60
N VAL A 189 -4.93 -24.10 -38.51
CA VAL A 189 -5.29 -25.49 -38.86
C VAL A 189 -5.11 -26.44 -37.67
N ASP A 190 -4.03 -26.31 -36.90
CA ASP A 190 -3.81 -27.11 -35.69
C ASP A 190 -4.85 -26.79 -34.60
N SER A 191 -5.25 -25.52 -34.45
CA SER A 191 -6.30 -25.09 -33.51
C SER A 191 -7.67 -25.68 -33.86
N ILE A 192 -8.08 -25.64 -35.14
CA ILE A 192 -9.33 -26.27 -35.59
C ILE A 192 -9.27 -27.80 -35.41
N SER A 193 -8.12 -28.41 -35.72
CA SER A 193 -7.91 -29.85 -35.56
C SER A 193 -7.99 -30.30 -34.10
N ALA A 194 -7.37 -29.55 -33.19
CA ALA A 194 -7.47 -29.78 -31.74
C ALA A 194 -8.91 -29.61 -31.23
N SER A 195 -9.63 -28.60 -31.74
CA SER A 195 -11.03 -28.35 -31.40
C SER A 195 -11.97 -29.48 -31.87
N ARG A 196 -11.76 -30.01 -33.08
CA ARG A 196 -12.47 -31.20 -33.58
C ARG A 196 -12.19 -32.45 -32.74
N VAL A 197 -10.93 -32.69 -32.35
CA VAL A 197 -10.55 -33.81 -31.46
C VAL A 197 -11.17 -33.66 -30.06
N ALA A 198 -11.29 -32.44 -29.54
CA ALA A 198 -12.00 -32.17 -28.29
C ALA A 198 -13.51 -32.46 -28.43
N GLY A 199 -14.13 -32.15 -29.57
CA GLY A 199 -15.51 -32.51 -29.87
C GLY A 199 -15.77 -34.02 -29.91
N ASP A 200 -14.91 -34.77 -30.62
CA ASP A 200 -15.08 -36.23 -30.78
C ASP A 200 -14.98 -37.00 -29.45
N CYS A 201 -14.25 -36.48 -28.46
CA CYS A 201 -14.18 -37.12 -27.14
C CYS A 201 -15.51 -37.12 -26.36
N HIS A 202 -16.48 -36.28 -26.74
CA HIS A 202 -17.83 -36.26 -26.15
C HIS A 202 -18.85 -37.17 -26.88
N SER A 203 -18.51 -37.69 -28.06
CA SER A 203 -19.40 -38.50 -28.91
C SER A 203 -19.85 -39.84 -28.26
N ARG A 204 -19.10 -40.37 -27.28
CA ARG A 204 -19.30 -41.74 -26.76
C ARG A 204 -20.20 -41.91 -25.54
N ASN A 205 -20.79 -40.83 -24.99
CA ASN A 205 -21.67 -40.89 -23.82
C ASN A 205 -23.09 -40.32 -24.05
N LEU A 206 -23.48 -39.99 -25.29
CA LEU A 206 -24.78 -39.38 -25.61
C LEU A 206 -25.84 -40.41 -26.05
N PHE A 207 -26.29 -41.24 -25.10
CA PHE A 207 -27.46 -42.12 -25.28
C PHE A 207 -28.31 -42.19 -23.99
N ASP A 208 -28.98 -41.08 -23.61
CA ASP A 208 -30.29 -41.16 -22.92
C ASP A 208 -31.12 -39.86 -22.86
N ASP A 209 -30.55 -38.64 -23.03
CA ASP A 209 -31.30 -37.38 -22.75
C ASP A 209 -31.88 -36.62 -23.96
N GLN A 210 -31.51 -36.92 -25.22
CA GLN A 210 -31.99 -36.18 -26.40
C GLN A 210 -33.41 -36.60 -26.88
N VAL A 211 -34.39 -36.54 -25.98
CA VAL A 211 -35.82 -36.73 -26.31
C VAL A 211 -36.73 -35.61 -25.75
N MET A 212 -36.33 -34.90 -24.69
CA MET A 212 -37.28 -34.06 -23.92
C MET A 212 -37.21 -32.54 -24.14
N ASP A 213 -36.45 -32.03 -25.12
CA ASP A 213 -36.32 -30.57 -25.35
C ASP A 213 -36.66 -30.10 -26.79
N ARG A 214 -37.73 -30.67 -27.37
CA ARG A 214 -38.36 -30.15 -28.61
C ARG A 214 -39.85 -29.78 -28.44
N CYS A 215 -40.31 -29.59 -27.20
CA CYS A 215 -41.73 -29.40 -26.87
C CYS A 215 -42.01 -28.30 -25.82
N PHE A 216 -41.13 -27.31 -25.63
CA PHE A 216 -41.31 -26.29 -24.57
C PHE A 216 -42.00 -24.97 -24.97
N ASP A 217 -42.26 -24.72 -26.26
CA ASP A 217 -42.97 -23.53 -26.78
C ASP A 217 -44.50 -23.68 -26.86
N SER A 218 -45.14 -24.48 -26.00
CA SER A 218 -46.59 -24.72 -26.05
C SER A 218 -47.27 -25.00 -24.70
N PHE A 219 -46.88 -24.29 -23.63
CA PHE A 219 -47.59 -24.34 -22.34
C PHE A 219 -47.91 -22.95 -21.75
N GLY A 220 -49.20 -22.72 -21.47
CA GLY A 220 -49.74 -21.45 -21.00
C GLY A 220 -49.47 -21.12 -19.52
N GLU A 221 -49.66 -19.84 -19.17
CA GLU A 221 -49.23 -19.25 -17.89
C GLU A 221 -49.77 -19.96 -16.63
N ARG A 222 -50.97 -20.56 -16.72
CA ARG A 222 -51.66 -21.20 -15.60
C ARG A 222 -50.98 -22.47 -15.09
N GLU A 223 -50.12 -23.10 -15.90
CA GLU A 223 -49.34 -24.29 -15.55
C GLU A 223 -48.03 -23.91 -14.85
N LYS A 224 -47.33 -22.89 -15.38
CA LYS A 224 -46.07 -22.35 -14.82
C LYS A 224 -46.24 -21.89 -13.35
N ALA A 225 -47.42 -21.39 -13.00
CA ALA A 225 -47.77 -21.02 -11.62
C ALA A 225 -47.77 -22.20 -10.63
N ARG A 226 -48.18 -23.41 -11.03
CA ARG A 226 -48.25 -24.59 -10.14
C ARG A 226 -46.86 -25.13 -9.81
N LEU A 227 -45.99 -25.23 -10.82
CA LEU A 227 -44.58 -25.64 -10.67
C LEU A 227 -43.78 -24.70 -9.75
N MET A 228 -44.05 -23.39 -9.81
CA MET A 228 -43.49 -22.40 -8.89
C MET A 228 -43.83 -22.69 -7.41
N GLU A 229 -45.05 -23.14 -7.12
CA GLU A 229 -45.50 -23.39 -5.75
C GLU A 229 -44.96 -24.71 -5.18
N GLU A 230 -44.81 -25.74 -6.01
CA GLU A 230 -44.12 -26.98 -5.62
C GLU A 230 -42.63 -26.77 -5.34
N ARG A 231 -41.94 -25.97 -6.16
CA ARG A 231 -40.55 -25.55 -5.89
C ARG A 231 -40.44 -24.83 -4.53
N LYS A 232 -41.40 -23.97 -4.17
CA LYS A 232 -41.47 -23.34 -2.84
C LYS A 232 -41.72 -24.33 -1.70
N LYS A 233 -42.48 -25.41 -1.91
CA LYS A 233 -42.70 -26.48 -0.91
C LYS A 233 -41.47 -27.37 -0.72
N LYS A 234 -40.75 -27.76 -1.78
CA LYS A 234 -39.47 -28.50 -1.66
C LYS A 234 -38.41 -27.71 -0.89
N ARG A 235 -38.29 -26.39 -1.13
CA ARG A 235 -37.30 -25.49 -0.50
C ARG A 235 -37.52 -25.24 1.01
N LYS A 236 -38.54 -25.85 1.64
CA LYS A 236 -38.84 -25.76 3.08
C LYS A 236 -38.65 -27.07 3.87
N ARG A 237 -38.10 -28.14 3.25
CA ARG A 237 -37.93 -29.47 3.89
C ARG A 237 -36.51 -29.91 4.22
N TYR A 238 -35.49 -29.09 3.91
CA TYR A 238 -34.10 -29.37 4.27
C TYR A 238 -33.60 -28.33 5.26
N GLY A 239 -33.72 -28.65 6.55
CA GLY A 239 -33.21 -27.86 7.67
C GLY A 239 -33.03 -28.75 8.89
N GLY A 240 -31.77 -28.93 9.32
CA GLY A 240 -31.37 -29.83 10.40
C GLY A 240 -30.90 -31.21 9.92
N GLY A 241 -29.68 -31.59 10.32
CA GLY A 241 -29.05 -32.87 9.99
C GLY A 241 -27.53 -32.72 9.82
N SER A 242 -26.75 -33.35 10.71
CA SER A 242 -25.28 -33.22 10.75
C SER A 242 -24.57 -34.42 10.14
N HIS A 243 -23.37 -34.17 9.59
CA HIS A 243 -22.35 -35.12 9.12
C HIS A 243 -22.61 -35.89 7.81
N GLY A 244 -21.57 -35.98 6.97
CA GLY A 244 -21.52 -36.77 5.74
C GLY A 244 -20.62 -36.15 4.67
N ASN A 245 -19.36 -36.57 4.59
CA ASN A 245 -18.44 -36.10 3.53
C ASN A 245 -18.84 -36.68 2.16
N ARG A 246 -19.19 -35.83 1.20
CA ARG A 246 -18.83 -36.02 -0.21
C ARG A 246 -18.83 -34.70 -0.97
N SER A 247 -17.79 -34.46 -1.76
CA SER A 247 -17.68 -33.30 -2.65
C SER A 247 -18.63 -33.45 -3.85
N SER A 248 -19.49 -32.46 -4.04
CA SER A 248 -20.22 -32.23 -5.29
C SER A 248 -19.39 -31.31 -6.19
N LEU A 249 -18.99 -31.78 -7.36
CA LEU A 249 -18.42 -30.95 -8.40
C LEU A 249 -19.55 -30.18 -9.10
N ASP A 250 -19.54 -28.86 -8.96
CA ASP A 250 -20.27 -27.93 -9.83
C ASP A 250 -19.33 -26.74 -10.11
N GLY A 251 -19.35 -26.25 -11.36
CA GLY A 251 -18.27 -25.45 -11.94
C GLY A 251 -18.54 -23.95 -11.90
N SER A 252 -18.12 -23.26 -10.82
CA SER A 252 -18.03 -21.80 -10.80
C SER A 252 -16.75 -21.33 -10.10
N ASP A 253 -15.77 -20.85 -10.88
CA ASP A 253 -14.42 -20.51 -10.40
C ASP A 253 -14.34 -19.22 -9.54
N ASP A 254 -15.46 -18.56 -9.27
CA ASP A 254 -15.54 -17.33 -8.45
C ASP A 254 -15.96 -17.57 -6.97
N GLU A 255 -16.08 -18.83 -6.52
CA GLU A 255 -16.26 -19.12 -5.08
C GLU A 255 -14.99 -18.80 -4.27
N GLN A 256 -14.97 -17.58 -3.73
CA GLN A 256 -13.89 -17.07 -2.88
C GLN A 256 -13.74 -17.88 -1.59
N MET A 257 -12.49 -18.19 -1.22
CA MET A 257 -12.13 -18.90 0.01
C MET A 257 -12.81 -18.32 1.26
N HIS A 258 -13.46 -19.18 2.05
CA HIS A 258 -14.11 -18.82 3.31
C HIS A 258 -13.08 -18.43 4.39
N LEU A 259 -12.71 -17.15 4.43
CA LEU A 259 -11.87 -16.60 5.50
C LEU A 259 -12.60 -16.60 6.86
N PRO A 260 -11.90 -16.87 7.98
CA PRO A 260 -12.49 -16.82 9.32
C PRO A 260 -13.13 -15.47 9.65
N ASN A 261 -14.28 -15.47 10.33
CA ASN A 261 -14.94 -14.24 10.77
C ASN A 261 -15.28 -14.31 12.27
N PRO A 262 -14.70 -13.46 13.14
CA PRO A 262 -13.69 -12.44 12.85
C PRO A 262 -12.29 -13.03 12.58
N MET A 263 -11.48 -12.29 11.82
CA MET A 263 -10.09 -12.62 11.43
C MET A 263 -9.12 -12.25 12.57
N VAL A 264 -9.14 -13.03 13.65
CA VAL A 264 -8.38 -12.75 14.89
C VAL A 264 -7.30 -13.79 15.18
N GLY A 265 -6.82 -14.50 14.15
CA GLY A 265 -5.76 -15.49 14.25
C GLY A 265 -6.03 -16.59 15.27
N PHE A 266 -4.94 -17.09 15.86
CA PHE A 266 -4.92 -18.13 16.87
C PHE A 266 -5.15 -17.59 18.30
N ASN A 267 -4.98 -16.28 18.54
CA ASN A 267 -5.57 -15.51 19.66
C ASN A 267 -5.08 -14.04 19.63
N LEU A 268 -5.83 -13.07 19.08
CA LEU A 268 -5.47 -11.65 19.21
C LEU A 268 -5.81 -11.03 20.59
N PRO A 269 -5.05 -10.02 21.05
CA PRO A 269 -5.31 -9.32 22.31
C PRO A 269 -6.74 -8.79 22.44
N GLY A 270 -7.41 -9.17 23.53
CA GLY A 270 -8.80 -8.80 23.83
C GLY A 270 -9.85 -9.84 23.42
N TYR A 271 -9.49 -10.85 22.62
CA TYR A 271 -10.39 -11.95 22.27
C TYR A 271 -10.25 -13.13 23.24
N ARG A 272 -11.36 -13.58 23.83
CA ARG A 272 -11.44 -14.83 24.61
C ARG A 272 -11.94 -15.96 23.71
N ARG A 273 -11.06 -16.57 22.92
CA ARG A 273 -11.31 -17.88 22.29
C ARG A 273 -10.72 -19.00 23.17
N PRO A 274 -11.14 -20.26 23.00
CA PRO A 274 -10.38 -21.40 23.53
C PRO A 274 -8.95 -21.38 22.99
N SER A 275 -7.98 -21.96 23.73
CA SER A 275 -6.63 -22.13 23.19
C SER A 275 -6.67 -23.04 21.96
N VAL A 276 -6.08 -22.60 20.85
CA VAL A 276 -6.03 -23.38 19.62
C VAL A 276 -4.96 -24.45 19.79
N MET A 277 -5.35 -25.71 19.94
CA MET A 277 -4.38 -26.81 20.04
C MET A 277 -3.76 -27.09 18.67
N ARG A 278 -2.59 -26.50 18.42
CA ARG A 278 -1.91 -26.55 17.13
C ARG A 278 -0.77 -27.56 17.15
N MET A 279 -0.99 -28.72 16.54
CA MET A 279 0.06 -29.72 16.30
C MET A 279 0.85 -29.37 15.04
N LEU A 280 2.19 -29.37 15.14
CA LEU A 280 3.09 -29.20 14.00
C LEU A 280 3.70 -30.56 13.60
N PRO A 281 3.91 -30.84 12.29
CA PRO A 281 4.71 -31.99 11.88
C PRO A 281 6.15 -31.89 12.40
N GLN A 282 6.77 -33.02 12.74
CA GLN A 282 8.12 -33.04 13.33
C GLN A 282 9.17 -32.32 12.47
N GLN A 283 9.01 -32.35 11.14
CA GLN A 283 9.90 -31.66 10.19
C GLN A 283 9.79 -30.12 10.25
N ALA A 284 8.70 -29.57 10.80
CA ALA A 284 8.46 -28.14 10.92
C ALA A 284 8.86 -27.57 12.29
N ILE A 285 9.14 -28.41 13.29
CA ILE A 285 9.48 -27.99 14.65
C ILE A 285 10.96 -27.63 14.76
N GLY A 286 11.26 -26.58 15.55
CA GLY A 286 12.62 -26.19 15.91
C GLY A 286 13.25 -25.11 15.02
N PRO A 287 14.53 -24.78 15.25
CA PRO A 287 15.25 -23.77 14.48
C PRO A 287 15.58 -24.27 13.05
N PRO A 288 15.61 -23.39 12.04
CA PRO A 288 15.16 -22.00 12.09
C PRO A 288 13.66 -21.92 12.33
N PHE A 289 13.23 -20.98 13.17
CA PHE A 289 11.85 -20.53 13.08
C PHE A 289 11.65 -19.89 11.71
N PHE A 290 10.45 -20.00 11.14
CA PHE A 290 10.13 -19.34 9.88
C PHE A 290 8.80 -18.60 9.97
N TYR A 291 8.66 -17.52 9.20
CA TYR A 291 7.50 -16.64 9.20
C TYR A 291 7.24 -16.09 7.79
N TYR A 292 6.18 -16.57 7.16
CA TYR A 292 5.76 -16.19 5.82
C TYR A 292 4.45 -15.40 5.82
N GLU A 293 4.41 -14.23 5.17
CA GLU A 293 3.23 -13.37 4.98
C GLU A 293 2.68 -13.48 3.55
N ASN A 294 1.35 -13.46 3.40
CA ASN A 294 0.72 -13.13 2.12
C ASN A 294 -0.69 -12.52 2.33
N VAL A 295 -1.26 -11.93 1.28
CA VAL A 295 -2.64 -11.40 1.23
C VAL A 295 -3.65 -12.50 1.57
N ALA A 296 -4.59 -12.23 2.47
CA ALA A 296 -5.56 -13.25 2.88
C ALA A 296 -6.53 -13.65 1.74
N ARG A 297 -6.95 -12.70 0.90
CA ARG A 297 -7.90 -12.93 -0.20
C ARG A 297 -7.16 -13.25 -1.51
N THR A 298 -6.70 -14.50 -1.63
CA THR A 298 -6.14 -15.05 -2.87
C THR A 298 -7.22 -15.71 -3.73
N PRO A 299 -6.91 -16.12 -4.97
CA PRO A 299 -7.62 -17.20 -5.66
C PRO A 299 -7.68 -18.51 -4.84
N ARG A 300 -8.59 -19.41 -5.22
CA ARG A 300 -8.73 -20.76 -4.63
C ARG A 300 -7.45 -21.60 -4.85
N GLY A 301 -7.17 -22.58 -4.00
CA GLY A 301 -5.98 -23.44 -4.11
C GLY A 301 -4.63 -22.78 -3.78
N VAL A 302 -4.53 -21.44 -3.77
CA VAL A 302 -3.27 -20.74 -3.47
C VAL A 302 -2.81 -20.98 -2.03
N TRP A 303 -3.67 -20.77 -1.03
CA TRP A 303 -3.32 -21.05 0.38
C TRP A 303 -3.10 -22.55 0.66
N GLU A 304 -3.82 -23.43 -0.04
CA GLU A 304 -3.61 -24.89 0.03
C GLU A 304 -2.22 -25.26 -0.51
N THR A 305 -1.79 -24.63 -1.62
CA THR A 305 -0.46 -24.82 -2.20
C THR A 305 0.65 -24.27 -1.29
N ILE A 306 0.48 -23.05 -0.77
CA ILE A 306 1.45 -22.43 0.16
C ILE A 306 1.57 -23.28 1.44
N SER A 307 0.44 -23.75 1.99
CA SER A 307 0.40 -24.66 3.13
C SER A 307 1.17 -25.95 2.87
N ARG A 308 0.88 -26.64 1.74
CA ARG A 308 1.54 -27.88 1.34
C ARG A 308 3.07 -27.75 1.23
N PHE A 309 3.57 -26.65 0.64
CA PHE A 309 5.00 -26.39 0.57
C PHE A 309 5.62 -26.01 1.92
N LEU A 310 4.86 -25.34 2.80
CA LEU A 310 5.30 -24.97 4.16
C LEU A 310 4.87 -26.01 5.22
N TYR A 311 5.05 -27.29 4.90
CA TYR A 311 4.84 -28.46 5.79
C TYR A 311 3.39 -28.67 6.26
N ASP A 312 2.42 -28.53 5.35
CA ASP A 312 0.98 -28.70 5.57
C ASP A 312 0.42 -27.86 6.74
N ILE A 313 1.03 -26.69 6.99
CA ILE A 313 0.66 -25.80 8.09
C ILE A 313 -0.56 -24.96 7.73
N GLU A 314 -1.55 -24.92 8.62
CA GLU A 314 -2.70 -24.00 8.53
C GLU A 314 -2.26 -22.53 8.70
N PRO A 315 -2.67 -21.61 7.79
CA PRO A 315 -2.36 -20.19 7.90
C PRO A 315 -3.12 -19.47 9.03
N GLU A 316 -2.41 -18.69 9.84
CA GLU A 316 -3.01 -17.77 10.80
C GLU A 316 -3.61 -16.55 10.07
N PHE A 317 -4.92 -16.52 9.90
CA PHE A 317 -5.62 -15.40 9.25
C PHE A 317 -5.96 -14.27 10.24
N VAL A 318 -5.40 -13.09 9.99
CA VAL A 318 -5.54 -11.88 10.82
C VAL A 318 -5.94 -10.68 9.96
N ASP A 319 -6.81 -9.82 10.51
CA ASP A 319 -6.98 -8.44 10.06
C ASP A 319 -6.40 -7.48 11.09
N SER A 320 -5.41 -6.67 10.70
CA SER A 320 -4.82 -5.65 11.58
C SER A 320 -5.82 -4.62 12.12
N MET A 321 -7.05 -4.50 11.58
CA MET A 321 -8.11 -3.66 12.18
C MET A 321 -8.44 -4.00 13.65
N HIS A 322 -8.08 -5.22 14.09
CA HIS A 322 -8.26 -5.65 15.47
C HIS A 322 -7.15 -5.12 16.40
N LEU A 323 -6.03 -4.66 15.84
CA LEU A 323 -4.89 -4.07 16.54
C LEU A 323 -4.81 -2.55 16.36
N SER A 324 -4.99 -2.02 15.14
CA SER A 324 -4.79 -0.61 14.79
C SER A 324 -6.00 0.04 14.10
N ALA A 325 -5.85 1.31 13.71
CA ALA A 325 -6.86 2.10 13.02
C ALA A 325 -7.01 1.80 11.51
N ALA A 326 -6.23 0.88 10.94
CA ALA A 326 -6.29 0.52 9.51
C ALA A 326 -6.41 -1.00 9.31
N ALA A 327 -7.37 -1.42 8.49
CA ALA A 327 -7.55 -2.83 8.15
C ALA A 327 -6.43 -3.36 7.26
N ARG A 328 -5.86 -4.53 7.56
CA ARG A 328 -4.87 -5.21 6.70
C ARG A 328 -5.04 -6.71 6.83
N LYS A 329 -5.82 -7.29 5.92
CA LYS A 329 -6.14 -8.72 5.89
C LYS A 329 -4.97 -9.53 5.33
N ARG A 330 -4.38 -10.39 6.16
CA ARG A 330 -3.23 -11.24 5.85
C ARG A 330 -3.42 -12.67 6.38
N GLY A 331 -2.77 -13.61 5.72
CA GLY A 331 -2.50 -14.94 6.26
C GLY A 331 -1.01 -15.03 6.61
N TYR A 332 -0.70 -15.74 7.69
CA TYR A 332 0.66 -15.94 8.15
C TYR A 332 0.94 -17.43 8.36
N ILE A 333 1.96 -17.98 7.71
CA ILE A 333 2.40 -19.36 7.92
C ILE A 333 3.76 -19.36 8.60
N HIS A 334 3.82 -19.93 9.80
CA HIS A 334 4.99 -19.93 10.66
C HIS A 334 5.02 -21.17 11.57
N ASN A 335 6.19 -21.59 12.02
CA ASN A 335 6.33 -22.62 13.08
C ASN A 335 6.51 -22.03 14.50
N LEU A 336 6.47 -20.70 14.66
CA LEU A 336 6.55 -20.05 15.98
C LEU A 336 5.47 -20.55 16.96
N PRO A 337 5.77 -20.61 18.27
CA PRO A 337 4.77 -20.77 19.33
C PRO A 337 3.63 -19.74 19.24
N ILE A 338 2.45 -20.18 19.67
CA ILE A 338 1.22 -19.36 19.74
C ILE A 338 0.84 -18.98 21.19
N GLU A 339 1.45 -19.63 22.17
CA GLU A 339 1.30 -19.34 23.60
C GLU A 339 2.20 -18.18 24.03
N ASN A 340 1.88 -17.51 25.14
CA ASN A 340 2.66 -16.43 25.76
C ASN A 340 2.97 -15.20 24.87
N ARG A 341 2.35 -15.08 23.69
CA ARG A 341 2.43 -13.89 22.84
C ARG A 341 1.99 -12.61 23.57
N SER A 342 2.79 -11.56 23.49
CA SER A 342 2.55 -10.25 24.11
C SER A 342 2.50 -9.12 23.07
N PRO A 343 1.55 -8.16 23.16
CA PRO A 343 1.50 -7.03 22.25
C PRO A 343 2.59 -6.01 22.57
N LEU A 344 2.99 -5.22 21.56
CA LEU A 344 3.81 -4.03 21.78
C LEU A 344 3.08 -3.01 22.67
N LEU A 345 3.85 -2.31 23.49
CA LEU A 345 3.39 -1.21 24.33
C LEU A 345 4.13 0.08 23.95
N PRO A 346 3.46 1.25 23.94
CA PRO A 346 2.01 1.43 24.09
C PRO A 346 1.23 0.76 22.95
N LEU A 347 -0.02 0.35 23.22
CA LEU A 347 -0.88 -0.23 22.20
C LEU A 347 -1.16 0.78 21.09
N PRO A 348 -1.11 0.38 19.80
CA PRO A 348 -1.43 1.29 18.71
C PRO A 348 -2.89 1.78 18.75
N PRO A 349 -3.18 2.98 18.24
CA PRO A 349 -4.53 3.55 18.22
C PRO A 349 -5.45 2.71 17.34
N LYS A 350 -6.68 2.43 17.79
CA LYS A 350 -7.65 1.57 17.10
C LYS A 350 -8.66 2.32 16.25
N THR A 351 -8.75 3.64 16.38
CA THR A 351 -9.58 4.48 15.50
C THR A 351 -8.84 5.68 14.92
N ILE A 352 -9.34 6.20 13.80
CA ILE A 352 -8.84 7.40 13.11
C ILE A 352 -8.71 8.58 14.09
N PHE A 353 -9.63 8.71 15.04
CA PHE A 353 -9.66 9.82 16.00
C PHE A 353 -8.75 9.62 17.22
N GLU A 354 -8.28 8.39 17.48
CA GLU A 354 -7.20 8.12 18.43
C GLU A 354 -5.84 8.39 17.79
N ALA A 355 -5.65 7.97 16.52
CA ALA A 355 -4.42 8.21 15.77
C ALA A 355 -4.24 9.70 15.42
N PHE A 356 -5.31 10.34 14.95
CA PHE A 356 -5.30 11.71 14.43
C PHE A 356 -6.48 12.52 15.00
N PRO A 357 -6.42 12.96 16.27
CA PRO A 357 -7.53 13.66 16.92
C PRO A 357 -8.00 14.93 16.20
N HIS A 358 -7.12 15.56 15.41
CA HIS A 358 -7.38 16.81 14.70
C HIS A 358 -8.41 16.65 13.56
N TYR A 359 -8.50 15.49 12.89
CA TYR A 359 -9.51 15.24 11.85
C TYR A 359 -10.95 15.25 12.39
N LYS A 360 -11.14 15.01 13.70
CA LYS A 360 -12.45 15.07 14.37
C LYS A 360 -13.13 16.46 14.24
N LYS A 361 -12.36 17.53 14.02
CA LYS A 361 -12.89 18.90 13.81
C LYS A 361 -13.68 19.03 12.51
N TRP A 362 -13.31 18.30 11.47
CA TRP A 362 -13.87 18.44 10.12
C TRP A 362 -14.70 17.24 9.68
N TRP A 363 -14.69 16.15 10.45
CA TRP A 363 -15.43 14.94 10.15
C TRP A 363 -16.96 15.18 10.17
N PRO A 364 -17.67 14.94 9.06
CA PRO A 364 -19.12 15.12 9.03
C PRO A 364 -19.82 13.98 9.76
N SER A 365 -20.95 14.29 10.40
CA SER A 365 -21.77 13.32 11.13
C SER A 365 -22.36 12.19 10.26
N TRP A 366 -22.37 12.36 8.93
CA TRP A 366 -22.83 11.37 7.97
C TRP A 366 -21.72 10.43 7.44
N ASP A 367 -20.44 10.68 7.74
CA ASP A 367 -19.36 9.72 7.44
C ASP A 367 -19.13 8.78 8.64
N PRO A 368 -19.59 7.51 8.58
CA PRO A 368 -19.58 6.60 9.72
C PRO A 368 -18.20 5.96 9.98
N ARG A 369 -17.18 6.25 9.15
CA ARG A 369 -15.87 5.59 9.27
C ARG A 369 -15.19 5.93 10.59
N ARG A 370 -14.71 4.90 11.27
CA ARG A 370 -13.83 5.00 12.46
C ARG A 370 -12.47 4.36 12.23
N GLN A 371 -12.32 3.59 11.16
CA GLN A 371 -11.10 2.91 10.74
C GLN A 371 -10.93 3.06 9.23
N LEU A 372 -9.69 2.95 8.77
CA LEU A 372 -9.30 3.00 7.37
C LEU A 372 -9.35 1.59 6.75
N ASN A 373 -9.45 1.53 5.44
CA ASN A 373 -9.27 0.28 4.69
C ASN A 373 -7.77 -0.06 4.59
N CYS A 374 -7.44 -1.10 3.81
CA CYS A 374 -6.04 -1.40 3.50
C CYS A 374 -5.34 -0.18 2.90
N LEU A 375 -4.22 0.18 3.50
CA LEU A 375 -3.28 1.18 2.98
C LEU A 375 -2.73 0.65 1.65
N GLN A 376 -2.64 1.55 0.67
CA GLN A 376 -2.35 1.24 -0.74
C GLN A 376 -0.97 1.78 -1.13
N THR A 377 -0.48 1.30 -2.27
CA THR A 377 0.77 1.73 -2.91
C THR A 377 0.64 3.07 -3.65
N THR A 378 -0.60 3.49 -3.93
CA THR A 378 -0.96 4.73 -4.62
C THR A 378 -1.93 5.57 -3.78
N VAL A 379 -2.11 6.84 -4.17
CA VAL A 379 -3.02 7.80 -3.53
C VAL A 379 -3.91 8.47 -4.58
N ALA A 380 -5.00 9.09 -4.14
CA ALA A 380 -5.90 9.82 -5.04
C ALA A 380 -5.22 11.03 -5.71
N SER A 381 -5.61 11.30 -6.95
CA SER A 381 -5.23 12.52 -7.69
C SER A 381 -5.90 13.77 -7.11
N ALA A 382 -5.32 14.95 -7.39
CA ALA A 382 -5.91 16.26 -7.07
C ALA A 382 -7.32 16.40 -7.70
N LYS A 383 -7.46 16.08 -8.99
CA LYS A 383 -8.76 16.01 -9.71
C LYS A 383 -9.84 15.25 -8.90
N THR A 384 -9.48 14.18 -8.18
CA THR A 384 -10.41 13.40 -7.35
C THR A 384 -10.88 14.17 -6.10
N THR A 385 -9.96 14.81 -5.37
CA THR A 385 -10.31 15.57 -4.15
C THR A 385 -11.04 16.88 -4.49
N GLU A 386 -10.70 17.51 -5.59
CA GLU A 386 -11.36 18.70 -6.15
C GLU A 386 -12.79 18.39 -6.60
N ARG A 387 -13.00 17.28 -7.33
CA ARG A 387 -14.35 16.80 -7.70
C ARG A 387 -15.23 16.59 -6.47
N ILE A 388 -14.69 16.02 -5.39
CA ILE A 388 -15.41 15.87 -4.10
C ILE A 388 -15.70 17.25 -3.49
N GLN A 389 -14.72 18.16 -3.44
CA GLN A 389 -14.89 19.51 -2.88
C GLN A 389 -15.97 20.31 -3.64
N CYS A 390 -15.94 20.30 -4.97
CA CYS A 390 -16.91 20.97 -5.83
C CYS A 390 -18.31 20.37 -5.71
N LEU A 391 -18.44 19.05 -5.66
CA LEU A 391 -19.73 18.37 -5.47
C LEU A 391 -20.35 18.71 -4.10
N LEU A 392 -19.54 18.75 -3.03
CA LEU A 392 -19.99 19.14 -1.69
C LEU A 392 -20.29 20.64 -1.59
N ALA A 393 -19.57 21.51 -2.29
CA ALA A 393 -19.83 22.94 -2.34
C ALA A 393 -21.13 23.30 -3.08
N ARG A 394 -21.51 22.51 -4.09
CA ARG A 394 -22.77 22.63 -4.85
C ARG A 394 -23.96 21.90 -4.18
N SER A 395 -23.73 21.18 -3.08
CA SER A 395 -24.75 20.39 -2.38
C SER A 395 -25.44 21.16 -1.24
N SER A 396 -26.62 20.68 -0.82
CA SER A 396 -27.20 21.03 0.47
C SER A 396 -26.29 20.64 1.64
N ASN A 397 -26.54 21.19 2.83
CA ASN A 397 -25.89 20.75 4.08
C ASN A 397 -26.96 20.24 5.07
N PRO A 398 -27.03 18.91 5.33
CA PRO A 398 -26.20 17.84 4.78
C PRO A 398 -26.46 17.58 3.29
N PRO A 399 -25.51 16.96 2.56
CA PRO A 399 -25.69 16.61 1.14
C PRO A 399 -26.78 15.55 0.93
N PRO A 400 -27.32 15.39 -0.30
CA PRO A 400 -28.24 14.29 -0.61
C PRO A 400 -27.62 12.90 -0.37
N PRO A 401 -28.40 11.87 0.01
CA PRO A 401 -27.85 10.53 0.33
C PRO A 401 -27.04 9.89 -0.81
N SER A 402 -27.35 10.19 -2.07
CA SER A 402 -26.57 9.77 -3.24
C SER A 402 -25.16 10.37 -3.26
N VAL A 403 -25.05 11.68 -2.95
CA VAL A 403 -23.77 12.38 -2.81
C VAL A 403 -22.99 11.87 -1.61
N GLN A 404 -23.65 11.69 -0.46
CA GLN A 404 -23.01 11.12 0.74
C GLN A 404 -22.42 9.74 0.44
N LYS A 405 -23.18 8.86 -0.24
CA LYS A 405 -22.69 7.54 -0.65
C LYS A 405 -21.47 7.63 -1.55
N TYR A 406 -21.54 8.43 -2.64
CA TYR A 406 -20.43 8.58 -3.58
C TYR A 406 -19.15 9.08 -2.87
N VAL A 407 -19.26 10.11 -2.03
CA VAL A 407 -18.11 10.64 -1.29
C VAL A 407 -17.57 9.63 -0.28
N ILE A 408 -18.43 8.90 0.45
CA ILE A 408 -17.98 7.82 1.34
C ILE A 408 -17.25 6.72 0.56
N ASP A 409 -17.74 6.32 -0.60
CA ASP A 409 -17.18 5.20 -1.36
C ASP A 409 -15.84 5.57 -2.02
N GLU A 410 -15.64 6.80 -2.54
CA GLU A 410 -14.30 7.27 -2.93
C GLU A 410 -13.37 7.49 -1.71
N CYS A 411 -13.87 8.00 -0.58
CA CYS A 411 -13.07 8.14 0.64
C CYS A 411 -12.68 6.78 1.26
N ARG A 412 -13.46 5.71 1.01
CA ARG A 412 -13.11 4.32 1.32
C ARG A 412 -12.10 3.75 0.34
N LYS A 413 -12.27 4.02 -0.96
CA LYS A 413 -11.39 3.55 -2.03
C LYS A 413 -9.96 4.06 -1.85
N TRP A 414 -9.80 5.34 -1.51
CA TRP A 414 -8.49 6.01 -1.40
C TRP A 414 -8.06 6.38 0.02
N ASN A 415 -8.75 5.88 1.06
CA ASN A 415 -8.50 6.20 2.47
C ASN A 415 -8.50 7.71 2.81
N LEU A 416 -9.29 8.52 2.11
CA LEU A 416 -9.28 9.99 2.27
C LEU A 416 -9.78 10.43 3.66
N VAL A 417 -9.13 11.45 4.21
CA VAL A 417 -9.42 12.04 5.53
C VAL A 417 -9.90 13.49 5.41
N TRP A 418 -10.72 13.93 6.35
CA TRP A 418 -11.33 15.27 6.33
C TRP A 418 -10.39 16.33 6.91
N VAL A 419 -9.79 17.14 6.04
CA VAL A 419 -8.79 18.16 6.37
C VAL A 419 -9.37 19.57 6.53
N GLY A 420 -10.60 19.80 6.07
CA GLY A 420 -11.25 21.11 6.11
C GLY A 420 -12.74 21.05 5.78
N LYS A 421 -13.44 22.19 5.90
CA LYS A 421 -14.85 22.32 5.47
C LYS A 421 -14.97 21.94 3.99
N ASN A 422 -15.72 20.87 3.71
CA ASN A 422 -15.88 20.27 2.36
C ASN A 422 -14.56 19.81 1.71
N LYS A 423 -13.45 19.67 2.47
CA LYS A 423 -12.15 19.27 1.93
C LYS A 423 -11.70 17.92 2.48
N VAL A 424 -11.31 17.03 1.56
CA VAL A 424 -10.70 15.73 1.84
C VAL A 424 -9.30 15.67 1.22
N ALA A 425 -8.40 14.90 1.82
CA ALA A 425 -7.05 14.67 1.31
C ALA A 425 -6.65 13.20 1.48
N PRO A 426 -5.67 12.68 0.69
CA PRO A 426 -4.98 11.44 1.04
C PRO A 426 -4.17 11.62 2.34
N LEU A 427 -3.82 10.50 2.98
CA LEU A 427 -2.92 10.48 4.14
C LEU A 427 -1.50 10.87 3.72
N GLU A 428 -0.80 11.66 4.54
CA GLU A 428 0.62 11.98 4.30
C GLU A 428 1.53 10.79 4.68
N PRO A 429 2.72 10.63 4.08
CA PRO A 429 3.55 9.43 4.27
C PRO A 429 3.92 9.15 5.74
N ASN A 430 4.11 10.19 6.55
CA ASN A 430 4.37 10.05 8.00
C ASN A 430 3.15 9.57 8.81
N GLU A 431 1.93 9.75 8.29
CA GLU A 431 0.72 9.18 8.88
C GLU A 431 0.59 7.70 8.53
N VAL A 432 0.96 7.34 7.30
CA VAL A 432 1.01 5.95 6.82
C VAL A 432 2.09 5.15 7.57
N GLU A 433 3.27 5.73 7.80
CA GLU A 433 4.32 5.17 8.69
C GLU A 433 3.77 4.89 10.09
N TYR A 434 3.12 5.88 10.70
CA TYR A 434 2.56 5.77 12.06
C TYR A 434 1.45 4.71 12.16
N LEU A 435 0.55 4.64 11.17
CA LEU A 435 -0.51 3.62 11.11
C LEU A 435 0.01 2.19 10.96
N LEU A 436 1.13 2.01 10.25
CA LEU A 436 1.79 0.71 10.07
C LEU A 436 2.71 0.33 11.24
N GLY A 437 3.03 1.28 12.12
CA GLY A 437 3.90 1.07 13.30
C GLY A 437 5.39 1.25 13.04
N PHE A 438 5.77 1.95 11.96
CA PHE A 438 7.15 2.35 11.71
C PHE A 438 7.56 3.58 12.55
N PRO A 439 8.87 3.82 12.73
CA PRO A 439 9.36 5.11 13.21
C PRO A 439 8.83 6.27 12.36
N ARG A 440 8.68 7.44 12.98
CA ARG A 440 8.36 8.67 12.24
C ARG A 440 9.50 9.00 11.29
N ASP A 441 9.17 9.38 10.05
CA ASP A 441 10.10 9.74 8.98
C ASP A 441 11.00 8.58 8.52
N HIS A 442 10.64 7.32 8.82
CA HIS A 442 11.41 6.11 8.45
C HIS A 442 11.71 6.01 6.95
N THR A 443 10.80 6.47 6.09
CA THR A 443 10.99 6.47 4.62
C THR A 443 11.34 7.86 4.06
N ARG A 444 11.68 8.84 4.91
CA ARG A 444 12.03 10.20 4.48
C ARG A 444 13.39 10.22 3.78
N GLY A 445 13.53 11.07 2.77
CA GLY A 445 14.68 11.08 1.85
C GLY A 445 14.45 10.26 0.57
N VAL A 446 13.35 9.52 0.48
CA VAL A 446 12.86 8.85 -0.73
C VAL A 446 11.68 9.64 -1.34
N GLY A 447 11.51 9.57 -2.66
CA GLY A 447 10.47 10.32 -3.39
C GLY A 447 9.05 9.96 -2.96
N LYS A 448 8.11 10.92 -2.95
CA LYS A 448 6.78 10.74 -2.34
C LYS A 448 6.00 9.54 -2.90
N THR A 449 6.03 9.32 -4.21
CA THR A 449 5.40 8.14 -4.87
C THR A 449 6.03 6.82 -4.40
N GLU A 450 7.36 6.77 -4.31
CA GLU A 450 8.08 5.56 -3.87
C GLU A 450 7.86 5.29 -2.37
N ARG A 451 7.78 6.32 -1.52
CA ARG A 451 7.37 6.17 -0.11
C ARG A 451 6.02 5.46 0.02
N TYR A 452 4.99 5.88 -0.73
CA TYR A 452 3.69 5.21 -0.72
C TYR A 452 3.77 3.77 -1.26
N LYS A 453 4.50 3.54 -2.36
CA LYS A 453 4.72 2.19 -2.93
C LYS A 453 5.35 1.23 -1.92
N SER A 454 6.38 1.67 -1.22
CA SER A 454 7.08 0.88 -0.20
C SER A 454 6.25 0.66 1.06
N LEU A 455 5.59 1.70 1.58
CA LEU A 455 4.74 1.60 2.77
C LEU A 455 3.51 0.72 2.51
N GLY A 456 2.82 0.90 1.37
CA GLY A 456 1.64 0.12 0.99
C GLY A 456 1.89 -1.40 0.94
N ASN A 457 3.10 -1.80 0.53
CA ASN A 457 3.52 -3.20 0.44
C ASN A 457 4.16 -3.75 1.73
N SER A 458 4.67 -2.90 2.63
CA SER A 458 5.35 -3.30 3.86
C SER A 458 4.49 -4.09 4.86
N PHE A 459 5.12 -4.72 5.86
CA PHE A 459 4.41 -5.34 6.97
C PHE A 459 3.77 -4.29 7.90
N HIS A 460 2.68 -4.68 8.56
CA HIS A 460 2.20 -3.95 9.73
C HIS A 460 2.98 -4.41 10.96
N VAL A 461 3.87 -3.54 11.45
CA VAL A 461 4.87 -3.82 12.48
C VAL A 461 4.24 -4.38 13.75
N ASP A 462 3.21 -3.76 14.31
CA ASP A 462 2.57 -4.22 15.55
C ASP A 462 1.87 -5.60 15.41
N THR A 463 1.43 -5.96 14.20
CA THR A 463 0.86 -7.28 13.93
C THR A 463 1.94 -8.35 13.88
N VAL A 464 3.05 -8.08 13.17
CA VAL A 464 4.20 -9.00 13.09
C VAL A 464 4.88 -9.13 14.45
N ALA A 465 5.08 -8.03 15.17
CA ALA A 465 5.64 -8.02 16.52
C ALA A 465 4.80 -8.83 17.51
N TYR A 466 3.47 -8.83 17.40
CA TYR A 466 2.64 -9.69 18.25
C TYR A 466 2.98 -11.17 18.07
N HIS A 467 3.18 -11.63 16.83
CA HIS A 467 3.55 -13.01 16.53
C HIS A 467 5.00 -13.33 16.89
N LEU A 468 5.95 -12.42 16.63
CA LEU A 468 7.37 -12.57 16.95
C LEU A 468 7.69 -12.43 18.45
N SER A 469 6.76 -11.89 19.26
CA SER A 469 6.99 -11.59 20.69
C SER A 469 7.49 -12.78 21.53
N VAL A 470 7.14 -14.01 21.15
CA VAL A 470 7.59 -15.25 21.80
C VAL A 470 9.12 -15.45 21.70
N LEU A 471 9.76 -14.91 20.66
CA LEU A 471 11.21 -15.04 20.45
C LEU A 471 12.02 -14.27 21.49
N ARG A 472 11.46 -13.21 22.11
CA ARG A 472 12.15 -12.39 23.12
C ARG A 472 12.64 -13.22 24.30
N ASP A 473 11.74 -14.07 24.81
CA ASP A 473 12.01 -14.86 26.02
C ASP A 473 12.75 -16.17 25.70
N MET A 474 12.80 -16.56 24.42
CA MET A 474 13.54 -17.72 23.91
C MET A 474 14.99 -17.38 23.53
N PHE A 475 15.26 -16.15 23.07
CA PHE A 475 16.56 -15.70 22.55
C PHE A 475 17.07 -14.45 23.30
N PRO A 476 17.37 -14.55 24.61
CA PRO A 476 17.83 -13.41 25.42
C PRO A 476 19.17 -12.82 24.95
N ASN A 477 19.99 -13.63 24.26
CA ASN A 477 21.26 -13.21 23.65
C ASN A 477 21.09 -12.68 22.21
N GLY A 478 19.86 -12.35 21.81
CA GLY A 478 19.51 -11.91 20.46
C GLY A 478 19.42 -13.02 19.42
N VAL A 479 19.06 -12.65 18.20
CA VAL A 479 18.78 -13.56 17.06
C VAL A 479 19.66 -13.28 15.84
N SER A 480 19.90 -14.33 15.05
CA SER A 480 20.43 -14.29 13.68
C SER A 480 19.27 -14.48 12.69
N VAL A 481 19.05 -13.55 11.77
CA VAL A 481 17.86 -13.52 10.89
C VAL A 481 18.23 -13.59 9.40
N LEU A 482 17.48 -14.38 8.64
CA LEU A 482 17.44 -14.32 7.18
C LEU A 482 16.11 -13.72 6.75
N SER A 483 16.15 -12.55 6.13
CA SER A 483 14.98 -11.76 5.74
C SER A 483 14.86 -11.75 4.22
N LEU A 484 13.74 -12.25 3.70
CA LEU A 484 13.48 -12.46 2.27
C LEU A 484 12.34 -11.54 1.82
N PHE A 485 12.59 -10.72 0.79
CA PHE A 485 11.68 -9.65 0.35
C PHE A 485 11.48 -8.61 1.48
N THR A 486 12.58 -8.16 2.08
CA THR A 486 12.61 -7.36 3.31
C THR A 486 11.87 -6.02 3.19
N GLY A 487 11.79 -5.44 1.98
CA GLY A 487 11.24 -4.11 1.77
C GLY A 487 11.94 -3.08 2.68
N ILE A 488 11.14 -2.27 3.38
CA ILE A 488 11.62 -1.22 4.29
C ILE A 488 11.94 -1.71 5.71
N GLY A 489 12.22 -3.00 5.91
CA GLY A 489 12.66 -3.53 7.21
C GLY A 489 11.53 -3.83 8.20
N GLY A 490 10.36 -4.25 7.72
CA GLY A 490 9.16 -4.40 8.56
C GLY A 490 9.25 -5.49 9.64
N GLY A 491 10.10 -6.50 9.46
CA GLY A 491 10.35 -7.55 10.47
C GLY A 491 11.42 -7.13 11.48
N GLU A 492 12.44 -6.42 11.00
CA GLU A 492 13.59 -5.91 11.73
C GLU A 492 13.15 -4.80 12.71
N VAL A 493 12.30 -3.88 12.25
CA VAL A 493 11.64 -2.86 13.07
C VAL A 493 10.73 -3.52 14.13
N ALA A 494 10.07 -4.63 13.81
CA ALA A 494 9.25 -5.39 14.77
C ALA A 494 10.11 -6.06 15.86
N LEU A 495 11.22 -6.71 15.49
CA LEU A 495 12.18 -7.31 16.43
C LEU A 495 12.82 -6.24 17.34
N HIS A 496 13.23 -5.11 16.78
CA HIS A 496 13.79 -3.99 17.53
C HIS A 496 12.77 -3.38 18.51
N ARG A 497 11.51 -3.15 18.09
CA ARG A 497 10.44 -2.67 18.98
C ARG A 497 10.06 -3.68 20.09
N LEU A 498 10.34 -4.96 19.90
CA LEU A 498 10.22 -6.00 20.96
C LEU A 498 11.40 -6.02 21.94
N GLY A 499 12.47 -5.24 21.70
CA GLY A 499 13.72 -5.28 22.46
C GLY A 499 14.62 -6.48 22.13
N ILE A 500 14.35 -7.20 21.02
CA ILE A 500 15.15 -8.35 20.62
C ILE A 500 16.37 -7.86 19.84
N HIS A 501 17.57 -8.05 20.41
CA HIS A 501 18.82 -7.73 19.73
C HIS A 501 19.00 -8.59 18.47
N MET A 502 19.34 -7.97 17.35
CA MET A 502 19.65 -8.67 16.10
C MET A 502 21.17 -8.75 15.94
N ARG A 503 21.75 -9.95 16.13
CA ARG A 503 23.21 -10.18 16.03
C ARG A 503 23.70 -10.06 14.60
N ALA A 504 22.96 -10.67 13.69
CA ALA A 504 23.19 -10.66 12.26
C ALA A 504 21.86 -10.68 11.50
N VAL A 505 21.74 -9.91 10.43
CA VAL A 505 20.61 -9.94 9.50
C VAL A 505 21.16 -10.04 8.09
N VAL A 506 20.73 -11.08 7.36
CA VAL A 506 20.92 -11.16 5.90
C VAL A 506 19.59 -10.75 5.27
N SER A 507 19.52 -9.54 4.71
CA SER A 507 18.31 -8.97 4.12
C SER A 507 18.35 -9.01 2.60
N VAL A 508 17.33 -9.60 1.98
CA VAL A 508 17.20 -9.77 0.53
C VAL A 508 16.09 -8.87 0.01
N GLU A 509 16.46 -7.84 -0.75
CA GLU A 509 15.53 -6.82 -1.22
C GLU A 509 15.97 -6.24 -2.56
N ILE A 510 15.07 -6.24 -3.54
CA ILE A 510 15.35 -5.84 -4.93
C ILE A 510 15.36 -4.33 -5.14
N GLY A 511 14.49 -3.58 -4.44
CA GLY A 511 14.38 -2.13 -4.55
C GLY A 511 15.54 -1.42 -3.85
N GLU A 512 16.30 -0.60 -4.57
CA GLU A 512 17.44 0.11 -3.97
C GLU A 512 17.00 1.13 -2.92
N ALA A 513 15.90 1.85 -3.12
CA ALA A 513 15.37 2.77 -2.11
C ALA A 513 14.95 2.04 -0.82
N ASN A 514 14.39 0.82 -0.95
CA ASN A 514 14.05 -0.03 0.20
C ASN A 514 15.31 -0.44 0.98
N ARG A 515 16.36 -0.88 0.27
CA ARG A 515 17.70 -1.15 0.83
C ARG A 515 18.28 0.09 1.54
N ARG A 516 18.24 1.26 0.89
CA ARG A 516 18.70 2.55 1.47
C ARG A 516 17.91 2.94 2.73
N ILE A 517 16.60 2.70 2.76
CA ILE A 517 15.75 2.92 3.96
C ILE A 517 16.17 1.97 5.09
N LEU A 518 16.27 0.67 4.82
CA LEU A 518 16.68 -0.32 5.82
C LEU A 518 18.07 -0.01 6.40
N ARG A 519 19.06 0.26 5.54
CA ARG A 519 20.42 0.61 5.96
C ARG A 519 20.45 1.90 6.78
N GLY A 520 19.79 2.95 6.30
CA GLY A 520 19.70 4.23 7.01
C GLY A 520 19.07 4.09 8.39
N TRP A 521 18.08 3.22 8.57
CA TRP A 521 17.52 2.87 9.88
C TRP A 521 18.46 1.99 10.71
N TRP A 522 19.13 1.01 10.08
CA TRP A 522 20.06 0.09 10.74
C TRP A 522 21.21 0.84 11.42
N ASP A 523 21.89 1.70 10.66
CA ASP A 523 23.05 2.49 11.11
C ASP A 523 22.71 3.45 12.26
N GLN A 524 21.43 3.80 12.42
CA GLN A 524 20.92 4.64 13.52
C GLN A 524 20.49 3.86 14.77
N THR A 525 20.23 2.55 14.67
CA THR A 525 19.48 1.81 15.71
C THR A 525 20.06 0.46 16.13
N GLN A 526 20.95 -0.14 15.33
CA GLN A 526 21.46 -1.50 15.56
C GLN A 526 22.99 -1.53 15.68
N THR A 527 23.49 -2.52 16.41
CA THR A 527 24.93 -2.79 16.60
C THR A 527 25.40 -4.12 16.00
N GLY A 528 24.47 -4.88 15.40
CA GLY A 528 24.77 -6.16 14.74
C GLY A 528 25.27 -6.01 13.30
N THR A 529 25.54 -7.15 12.65
CA THR A 529 25.97 -7.20 11.25
C THR A 529 24.76 -7.21 10.31
N LEU A 530 24.61 -6.19 9.46
CA LEU A 530 23.73 -6.25 8.28
C LEU A 530 24.51 -6.79 7.07
N ILE A 531 23.89 -7.68 6.29
CA ILE A 531 24.35 -8.07 4.95
C ILE A 531 23.15 -7.91 4.00
N GLU A 532 23.27 -7.01 3.04
CA GLU A 532 22.26 -6.81 2.00
C GLU A 532 22.58 -7.63 0.75
N VAL A 533 21.54 -8.25 0.20
CA VAL A 533 21.58 -9.02 -1.04
C VAL A 533 20.49 -8.49 -1.97
N ALA A 534 20.81 -8.24 -3.24
CA ALA A 534 19.87 -7.60 -4.17
C ALA A 534 18.79 -8.55 -4.71
N ASP A 535 19.12 -9.81 -5.02
CA ASP A 535 18.18 -10.76 -5.63
C ASP A 535 18.16 -12.10 -4.88
N VAL A 536 16.95 -12.60 -4.61
CA VAL A 536 16.65 -13.92 -4.04
C VAL A 536 17.17 -15.07 -4.90
N LYS A 537 17.37 -14.84 -6.21
CA LYS A 537 18.00 -15.80 -7.14
C LYS A 537 19.51 -15.94 -6.91
N SER A 538 20.17 -14.90 -6.40
CA SER A 538 21.62 -14.92 -6.13
C SER A 538 22.01 -15.77 -4.90
N LEU A 539 21.06 -16.11 -4.03
CA LEU A 539 21.27 -17.03 -2.92
C LEU A 539 21.36 -18.48 -3.44
N THR A 540 22.56 -18.90 -3.82
CA THR A 540 22.90 -20.31 -4.10
C THR A 540 23.01 -21.12 -2.80
N PRO A 541 22.92 -22.47 -2.86
CA PRO A 541 23.08 -23.30 -1.66
C PRO A 541 24.41 -23.11 -0.93
N ASP A 542 25.50 -22.86 -1.67
CA ASP A 542 26.83 -22.65 -1.09
C ASP A 542 26.94 -21.30 -0.37
N ILE A 543 26.30 -20.26 -0.91
CA ILE A 543 26.21 -18.93 -0.26
C ILE A 543 25.37 -19.03 1.03
N ILE A 544 24.25 -19.76 1.00
CA ILE A 544 23.42 -20.00 2.19
C ILE A 544 24.20 -20.80 3.25
N ALA A 545 24.90 -21.87 2.84
CA ALA A 545 25.75 -22.67 3.72
C ALA A 545 26.91 -21.84 4.31
N SER A 546 27.48 -20.91 3.54
CA SER A 546 28.51 -19.97 4.00
C SER A 546 27.98 -19.01 5.07
N TYR A 547 26.78 -18.43 4.91
CA TYR A 547 26.15 -17.61 5.94
C TYR A 547 25.79 -18.42 7.19
N VAL A 548 25.23 -19.63 7.02
CA VAL A 548 24.94 -20.56 8.12
C VAL A 548 26.22 -20.89 8.91
N GLY A 549 27.32 -21.22 8.22
CA GLY A 549 28.64 -21.44 8.84
C GLY A 549 29.22 -20.20 9.54
N ARG A 550 29.03 -19.01 8.97
CA ARG A 550 29.52 -17.73 9.52
C ARG A 550 28.78 -17.27 10.78
N PHE A 551 27.48 -17.55 10.87
CA PHE A 551 26.62 -17.02 11.94
C PHE A 551 26.13 -18.06 12.96
N GLY A 552 26.50 -19.33 12.81
CA GLY A 552 26.02 -20.43 13.66
C GLY A 552 24.58 -20.84 13.34
N GLY A 553 24.17 -20.68 12.09
CA GLY A 553 22.78 -20.84 11.64
C GLY A 553 21.95 -19.56 11.69
N PHE A 554 20.65 -19.72 11.46
CA PHE A 554 19.64 -18.67 11.57
C PHE A 554 18.57 -19.08 12.58
N ASP A 555 18.22 -18.19 13.51
CA ASP A 555 17.15 -18.44 14.47
C ASP A 555 15.77 -18.16 13.85
N LEU A 556 15.72 -17.24 12.87
CA LEU A 556 14.50 -16.83 12.15
C LEU A 556 14.74 -16.67 10.64
N VAL A 557 13.89 -17.26 9.82
CA VAL A 557 13.73 -16.98 8.39
C VAL A 557 12.39 -16.26 8.18
N ILE A 558 12.39 -15.00 7.78
CA ILE A 558 11.18 -14.17 7.65
C ILE A 558 11.00 -13.67 6.22
N GLY A 559 9.77 -13.53 5.74
CA GLY A 559 9.51 -12.90 4.45
C GLY A 559 8.03 -12.79 4.06
N GLY A 560 7.76 -12.05 2.99
CA GLY A 560 6.42 -11.95 2.39
C GLY A 560 6.53 -11.69 0.89
N SER A 561 5.91 -12.53 0.06
CA SER A 561 6.03 -12.42 -1.39
C SER A 561 5.38 -11.13 -1.94
N PRO A 562 5.99 -10.44 -2.92
CA PRO A 562 5.34 -9.35 -3.66
C PRO A 562 3.99 -9.80 -4.25
N CYS A 563 2.90 -9.32 -3.66
CA CYS A 563 1.56 -9.89 -3.84
C CYS A 563 0.73 -9.25 -4.97
N ASN A 564 1.35 -8.58 -5.94
CA ASN A 564 0.64 -7.73 -6.91
C ASN A 564 -0.33 -8.52 -7.82
N ASN A 565 0.00 -9.76 -8.20
CA ASN A 565 -0.85 -10.65 -9.00
C ASN A 565 -1.88 -11.42 -8.14
N LEU A 566 -1.81 -11.30 -6.81
CA LEU A 566 -2.75 -11.89 -5.85
C LEU A 566 -3.72 -10.85 -5.24
N ALA A 567 -3.36 -9.56 -5.30
CA ALA A 567 -4.17 -8.47 -4.78
C ALA A 567 -5.31 -8.12 -5.76
N GLY A 568 -6.56 -8.31 -5.33
CA GLY A 568 -7.77 -8.15 -6.16
C GLY A 568 -8.10 -6.74 -6.71
N SER A 569 -7.16 -5.79 -6.66
CA SER A 569 -7.20 -4.55 -7.44
C SER A 569 -6.83 -4.80 -8.91
N ASN A 570 -5.87 -5.70 -9.16
CA ASN A 570 -5.43 -6.07 -10.51
C ASN A 570 -6.37 -7.14 -11.07
N ARG A 571 -7.48 -6.72 -11.69
CA ARG A 571 -8.49 -7.65 -12.21
C ARG A 571 -8.09 -8.38 -13.50
N HIS A 572 -7.09 -7.87 -14.23
CA HIS A 572 -6.73 -8.35 -15.57
C HIS A 572 -5.58 -9.38 -15.58
N HIS A 573 -4.81 -9.50 -14.49
CA HIS A 573 -3.75 -10.50 -14.34
C HIS A 573 -3.92 -11.17 -12.97
N ARG A 574 -4.54 -12.34 -12.98
CA ARG A 574 -5.00 -13.10 -11.79
C ARG A 574 -4.33 -14.47 -11.72
N ASP A 575 -3.09 -14.53 -12.17
CA ASP A 575 -2.32 -15.71 -12.57
C ASP A 575 -1.82 -16.56 -11.38
N GLY A 576 -2.55 -16.54 -10.26
CA GLY A 576 -2.35 -17.39 -9.10
C GLY A 576 -0.92 -17.35 -8.55
N LEU A 577 -0.30 -18.53 -8.46
CA LEU A 577 1.10 -18.72 -8.09
C LEU A 577 2.05 -18.84 -9.30
N GLU A 578 1.52 -18.71 -10.52
CA GLU A 578 2.23 -18.91 -11.79
C GLU A 578 2.69 -17.58 -12.41
N GLY A 579 1.98 -16.49 -12.11
CA GLY A 579 2.40 -15.12 -12.46
C GLY A 579 3.75 -14.75 -11.85
N GLU A 580 4.52 -13.94 -12.58
CA GLU A 580 5.96 -13.71 -12.36
C GLU A 580 6.31 -13.37 -10.89
N GLN A 581 5.56 -12.48 -10.25
CA GLN A 581 5.83 -12.05 -8.88
C GLN A 581 5.38 -13.07 -7.82
N SER A 582 4.36 -13.88 -8.13
CA SER A 582 3.91 -14.96 -7.25
C SER A 582 4.87 -16.16 -7.26
N SER A 583 5.60 -16.37 -8.36
CA SER A 583 6.63 -17.42 -8.47
C SER A 583 7.74 -17.28 -7.41
N LEU A 584 7.94 -16.07 -6.87
CA LEU A 584 8.91 -15.76 -5.82
C LEU A 584 8.65 -16.55 -4.52
N PHE A 585 7.43 -17.05 -4.29
CA PHE A 585 7.14 -18.00 -3.21
C PHE A 585 8.01 -19.27 -3.28
N TYR A 586 8.22 -19.82 -4.48
CA TYR A 586 9.06 -21.01 -4.64
C TYR A 586 10.53 -20.75 -4.28
N HIS A 587 11.01 -19.52 -4.49
CA HIS A 587 12.34 -19.12 -4.01
C HIS A 587 12.40 -19.02 -2.48
N TYR A 588 11.34 -18.56 -1.80
CA TYR A 588 11.25 -18.59 -0.32
C TYR A 588 11.35 -20.03 0.22
N PHE A 589 10.51 -20.94 -0.30
CA PHE A 589 10.53 -22.35 0.09
C PHE A 589 11.89 -23.00 -0.16
N ARG A 590 12.46 -22.82 -1.37
CA ARG A 590 13.80 -23.31 -1.75
C ARG A 590 14.88 -22.86 -0.75
N ILE A 591 14.86 -21.60 -0.33
CA ILE A 591 15.86 -21.07 0.61
C ILE A 591 15.64 -21.63 2.01
N LEU A 592 14.40 -21.68 2.49
CA LEU A 592 14.07 -22.24 3.80
C LEU A 592 14.53 -23.70 3.93
N ASP A 593 14.27 -24.53 2.91
CA ASP A 593 14.66 -25.94 2.90
C ASP A 593 16.19 -26.13 2.83
N VAL A 594 16.88 -25.27 2.08
CA VAL A 594 18.35 -25.25 2.03
C VAL A 594 18.98 -24.77 3.35
N VAL A 595 18.42 -23.74 4.01
CA VAL A 595 18.86 -23.32 5.37
C VAL A 595 18.70 -24.47 6.35
N LYS A 596 17.55 -25.15 6.35
CA LYS A 596 17.28 -26.30 7.22
C LYS A 596 18.23 -27.46 6.94
N SER A 597 18.45 -27.77 5.67
CA SER A 597 19.41 -28.78 5.23
C SER A 597 20.87 -28.40 5.54
N ALA A 598 21.22 -27.12 5.62
CA ALA A 598 22.55 -26.67 6.06
C ALA A 598 22.69 -26.76 7.59
N MET A 599 21.71 -26.28 8.35
CA MET A 599 21.73 -26.33 9.82
C MET A 599 21.67 -27.77 10.37
N ALA A 600 20.98 -28.69 9.68
CA ALA A 600 20.97 -30.12 10.03
C ALA A 600 22.28 -30.88 9.67
N ARG A 601 23.31 -30.16 9.16
CA ARG A 601 24.66 -30.68 8.89
C ARG A 601 25.74 -29.99 9.76
N MET A 602 25.34 -29.20 10.74
CA MET A 602 26.22 -28.59 11.77
C MET A 602 26.27 -29.45 13.03
#